data_AF-A0A7Z0EKH6-F1
#
_entry.id   AF-A0A7Z0EKH6-F1
#
_cell.length_a   1.000
_cell.length_b   1.000
_cell.length_c   1.000
_cell.angle_alpha   90.00
_cell.angle_beta   90.00
_cell.angle_gamma   90.00
#
_symmetry.space_group_name_H-M   'P 1'
#
loop_
_entity.id
_entity.type
_entity.pdbx_description
1 polymer ?
#
loop_
_entity_poly.entity_id
_entity_poly.type
_entity_poly.pdbx_seq_one_letter_code
_entity_poly.pdbx_strand_id
1 'polypeptide(L)'
;MSYPNTPPPEDPYGQGGHPGQQPGAGGYSPPPGGGYPQQGGYPPPPDQSGGYPAQGQSGGYPPPPGPGYGEQQGGYPPPGQPGYGGQPGYGAQPGYGGQPGYGGQPSPDEKQMAFFAHLGGGILGWLVPLIIWLIKKDESPFVRQQALAALNFQLVLLIAYVISGVLMVVLLGYLTWLAAWIFSIVMGLQAAQAANRGELFKYPISVDWVK
;
A
#
# COMPACT_ATOMS: atom_id res chain seq x y z
N MET A 1 -3.21 -5.20 -72.28
CA MET A 1 -3.51 -5.47 -70.86
C MET A 1 -3.06 -4.28 -70.05
N SER A 2 -3.97 -3.65 -69.30
CA SER A 2 -3.70 -2.88 -68.06
C SER A 2 -5.05 -2.48 -67.43
N TYR A 3 -5.18 -2.73 -66.14
CA TYR A 3 -6.40 -2.60 -65.32
C TYR A 3 -6.73 -1.14 -64.97
N PRO A 4 -8.01 -0.80 -64.72
CA PRO A 4 -8.41 0.50 -64.20
C PRO A 4 -8.14 0.63 -62.69
N ASN A 5 -7.59 1.79 -62.30
CA ASN A 5 -7.23 2.17 -60.95
C ASN A 5 -8.44 2.84 -60.26
N THR A 6 -8.92 2.29 -59.15
CA THR A 6 -10.01 2.86 -58.33
C THR A 6 -9.45 3.80 -57.25
N PRO A 7 -10.05 4.98 -57.03
CA PRO A 7 -9.62 5.94 -56.01
C PRO A 7 -9.95 5.50 -54.57
N PRO A 8 -9.22 6.02 -53.55
CA PRO A 8 -9.47 5.71 -52.14
C PRO A 8 -10.70 6.43 -51.56
N PRO A 9 -11.31 5.93 -50.45
CA PRO A 9 -12.49 6.54 -49.82
C PRO A 9 -12.20 7.83 -49.04
N GLU A 10 -13.20 8.71 -49.00
CA GLU A 10 -13.21 10.08 -48.47
C GLU A 10 -13.25 10.16 -46.93
N ASP A 11 -12.59 11.19 -46.38
CA ASP A 11 -12.52 11.52 -44.95
C ASP A 11 -13.70 12.45 -44.57
N PRO A 12 -14.54 12.18 -43.54
CA PRO A 12 -15.89 12.76 -43.46
C PRO A 12 -16.06 14.08 -42.70
N TYR A 13 -14.98 14.76 -42.28
CA TYR A 13 -15.13 15.99 -41.46
C TYR A 13 -14.28 17.14 -41.99
N GLY A 14 -14.74 17.72 -43.11
CA GLY A 14 -14.16 18.88 -43.75
C GLY A 14 -14.40 20.21 -43.00
N GLN A 15 -13.32 20.99 -42.85
CA GLN A 15 -13.37 22.43 -42.61
C GLN A 15 -13.52 23.18 -43.95
N GLY A 16 -14.50 24.07 -44.05
CA GLY A 16 -14.76 24.89 -45.23
C GLY A 16 -14.57 26.41 -45.00
N GLY A 17 -13.67 27.01 -45.80
CA GLY A 17 -13.72 28.31 -46.51
C GLY A 17 -14.25 29.64 -45.92
N HIS A 18 -13.34 30.62 -45.76
CA HIS A 18 -13.26 32.06 -46.23
C HIS A 18 -14.46 32.77 -46.96
N PRO A 19 -14.49 34.12 -47.28
CA PRO A 19 -13.63 35.32 -46.97
C PRO A 19 -14.36 36.73 -46.75
N GLY A 20 -13.63 37.75 -46.24
CA GLY A 20 -13.49 39.14 -46.80
C GLY A 20 -14.51 40.30 -46.58
N GLN A 21 -13.96 41.51 -46.26
CA GLN A 21 -14.33 42.91 -46.65
C GLN A 21 -14.46 43.98 -45.52
N GLN A 22 -14.02 45.22 -45.83
CA GLN A 22 -13.62 46.42 -45.03
C GLN A 22 -14.48 47.65 -45.48
N PRO A 23 -14.42 48.93 -45.00
CA PRO A 23 -14.11 49.63 -43.73
C PRO A 23 -15.28 50.53 -43.20
N GLY A 24 -15.17 51.16 -42.01
CA GLY A 24 -16.02 52.32 -41.66
C GLY A 24 -16.06 52.69 -40.18
N ALA A 25 -15.72 53.94 -39.86
CA ALA A 25 -15.68 54.49 -38.51
C ALA A 25 -17.09 54.67 -37.90
N GLY A 26 -17.25 54.22 -36.66
CA GLY A 26 -18.43 54.46 -35.82
C GLY A 26 -18.07 54.12 -34.38
N GLY A 27 -18.02 55.13 -33.52
CA GLY A 27 -17.61 54.99 -32.13
C GLY A 27 -18.57 54.12 -31.34
N TYR A 28 -18.01 53.14 -30.62
CA TYR A 28 -18.65 52.55 -29.45
C TYR A 28 -17.59 52.33 -28.36
N SER A 29 -17.84 52.98 -27.24
CA SER A 29 -17.12 52.85 -25.97
C SER A 29 -17.17 51.40 -25.47
N PRO A 30 -16.05 50.82 -25.00
CA PRO A 30 -16.10 49.52 -24.33
C PRO A 30 -16.82 49.65 -22.96
N PRO A 31 -17.61 48.63 -22.55
CA PRO A 31 -18.15 48.56 -21.20
C PRO A 31 -17.00 48.42 -20.17
N PRO A 32 -17.16 48.94 -18.93
CA PRO A 32 -16.10 48.94 -17.93
C PRO A 32 -15.64 47.51 -17.61
N GLY A 33 -14.32 47.32 -17.63
CA GLY A 33 -13.68 46.08 -17.21
C GLY A 33 -14.05 45.75 -15.77
N GLY A 34 -14.71 44.60 -15.59
CA GLY A 34 -14.85 43.96 -14.28
C GLY A 34 -13.49 43.44 -13.85
N GLY A 35 -12.76 44.28 -13.12
CA GLY A 35 -11.51 43.92 -12.47
C GLY A 35 -11.73 42.83 -11.42
N TYR A 36 -10.91 41.79 -11.50
CA TYR A 36 -10.59 40.89 -10.40
C TYR A 36 -10.05 41.70 -9.21
N PRO A 37 -10.66 41.65 -8.02
CA PRO A 37 -10.14 42.36 -6.87
C PRO A 37 -8.92 41.61 -6.29
N GLN A 38 -7.78 42.30 -6.27
CA GLN A 38 -6.67 42.01 -5.36
C GLN A 38 -7.00 42.48 -3.95
N GLN A 39 -6.93 41.60 -2.96
CA GLN A 39 -6.76 41.90 -1.52
C GLN A 39 -5.98 40.70 -0.95
N GLY A 40 -4.91 40.80 -0.18
CA GLY A 40 -4.50 41.78 0.83
C GLY A 40 -3.97 40.93 1.98
N GLY A 41 -2.75 41.20 2.44
CA GLY A 41 -2.01 40.34 3.38
C GLY A 41 -2.75 40.03 4.69
N TYR A 42 -2.45 38.86 5.26
CA TYR A 42 -2.98 38.46 6.55
C TYR A 42 -2.48 39.41 7.67
N PRO A 43 -3.36 39.85 8.60
CA PRO A 43 -2.98 40.66 9.75
C PRO A 43 -2.30 39.83 10.86
N PRO A 44 -1.45 40.43 11.71
CA PRO A 44 -0.87 39.77 12.88
C PRO A 44 -1.92 39.52 13.99
N PRO A 45 -1.73 38.48 14.83
CA PRO A 45 -2.61 38.21 15.96
C PRO A 45 -2.47 39.25 17.09
N PRO A 46 -3.54 39.56 17.85
CA PRO A 46 -3.53 40.60 18.86
C PRO A 46 -2.85 40.19 20.17
N ASP A 47 -2.15 41.16 20.78
CA ASP A 47 -1.63 41.11 22.15
C ASP A 47 -2.76 40.96 23.17
N GLN A 48 -2.73 39.89 23.97
CA GLN A 48 -3.47 39.83 25.23
C GLN A 48 -2.49 39.50 26.37
N SER A 49 -2.17 40.57 27.08
CA SER A 49 -1.53 40.60 28.39
C SER A 49 -2.53 40.16 29.47
N GLY A 50 -2.10 39.25 30.37
CA GLY A 50 -2.83 38.99 31.61
C GLY A 50 -2.52 37.67 32.34
N GLY A 51 -1.61 37.71 33.32
CA GLY A 51 -1.81 37.07 34.64
C GLY A 51 -1.15 35.72 35.00
N TYR A 52 0.13 35.76 35.45
CA TYR A 52 0.87 35.04 36.55
C TYR A 52 0.55 33.58 37.02
N PRO A 53 1.49 32.87 37.72
CA PRO A 53 2.95 33.03 37.88
C PRO A 53 3.80 31.74 37.67
N ALA A 54 5.13 31.93 37.75
CA ALA A 54 6.20 30.95 37.61
C ALA A 54 6.61 30.21 38.90
N GLN A 55 7.17 29.00 38.74
CA GLN A 55 8.12 28.27 39.61
C GLN A 55 8.55 27.01 38.82
N GLY A 56 9.80 26.54 38.70
CA GLY A 56 11.12 26.90 39.20
C GLY A 56 12.17 26.02 38.47
N GLN A 57 13.44 26.44 38.55
CA GLN A 57 14.63 25.82 37.94
C GLN A 57 14.98 24.44 38.52
N SER A 58 15.58 23.57 37.69
CA SER A 58 16.70 22.62 38.00
C SER A 58 16.71 21.51 36.93
N GLY A 59 17.81 21.00 36.39
CA GLY A 59 19.22 21.17 36.65
C GLY A 59 20.02 20.64 35.45
N GLY A 60 21.17 21.24 35.20
CA GLY A 60 22.11 20.79 34.18
C GLY A 60 23.01 19.66 34.69
N TYR A 61 23.47 18.83 33.75
CA TYR A 61 24.66 17.99 33.91
C TYR A 61 25.58 18.24 32.70
N PRO A 62 26.90 18.44 32.91
CA PRO A 62 27.86 18.67 31.83
C PRO A 62 28.25 17.36 31.11
N PRO A 63 28.70 17.41 29.84
CA PRO A 63 29.20 16.22 29.14
C PRO A 63 30.58 15.78 29.68
N PRO A 64 30.89 14.47 29.70
CA PRO A 64 32.21 13.97 30.11
C PRO A 64 33.29 14.20 29.02
N PRO A 65 34.56 14.37 29.42
CA PRO A 65 35.68 14.62 28.51
C PRO A 65 36.18 13.35 27.81
N GLY A 66 36.45 13.44 26.51
CA GLY A 66 37.16 12.41 25.75
C GLY A 66 38.65 12.37 26.10
N PRO A 67 39.30 11.21 25.96
CA PRO A 67 40.48 11.17 25.07
C PRO A 67 40.70 9.81 24.38
N GLY A 68 41.25 9.83 23.16
CA GLY A 68 41.67 8.60 22.47
C GLY A 68 42.25 8.84 21.08
N TYR A 69 43.52 9.22 21.06
CA TYR A 69 44.43 9.40 19.93
C TYR A 69 44.53 8.16 19.02
N GLY A 70 44.54 8.39 17.72
CA GLY A 70 44.85 7.40 16.69
C GLY A 70 45.26 8.12 15.41
N GLU A 71 46.55 8.42 15.29
CA GLU A 71 47.18 8.94 14.08
C GLU A 71 47.10 7.90 12.96
N GLN A 72 46.64 8.28 11.77
CA GLN A 72 47.04 7.62 10.53
C GLN A 72 47.09 8.59 9.37
N GLN A 73 48.25 8.59 8.73
CA GLN A 73 48.76 9.52 7.73
C GLN A 73 48.20 9.20 6.33
N GLY A 74 48.04 10.26 5.53
CA GLY A 74 48.43 10.24 4.11
C GLY A 74 47.33 9.98 3.07
N GLY A 75 46.96 11.03 2.33
CA GLY A 75 46.33 10.91 1.02
C GLY A 75 45.43 12.10 0.67
N TYR A 76 45.93 13.02 -0.16
CA TYR A 76 45.10 14.05 -0.80
C TYR A 76 44.36 13.47 -2.02
N PRO A 77 43.04 13.63 -2.14
CA PRO A 77 42.36 13.59 -3.43
C PRO A 77 41.97 15.00 -3.93
N PRO A 78 41.89 15.21 -5.27
CA PRO A 78 41.86 16.51 -5.93
C PRO A 78 40.50 17.24 -5.83
N PRO A 79 40.45 18.58 -6.06
CA PRO A 79 39.22 19.35 -5.98
C PRO A 79 38.39 19.24 -7.28
N GLY A 80 37.13 18.79 -7.18
CA GLY A 80 36.24 18.64 -8.33
C GLY A 80 34.75 18.57 -8.00
N GLN A 81 34.10 19.73 -8.13
CA GLN A 81 32.69 20.02 -8.44
C GLN A 81 31.56 19.87 -7.38
N PRO A 82 30.67 20.89 -7.24
CA PRO A 82 29.47 20.80 -6.40
C PRO A 82 28.32 20.07 -7.12
N GLY A 83 27.92 18.91 -6.58
CA GLY A 83 26.69 18.21 -6.97
C GLY A 83 25.57 18.45 -5.95
N TYR A 84 24.51 19.13 -6.38
CA TYR A 84 23.29 19.36 -5.61
C TYR A 84 22.38 18.11 -5.59
N GLY A 85 21.95 17.69 -4.40
CA GLY A 85 20.60 17.19 -4.11
C GLY A 85 20.32 15.67 -4.19
N GLY A 86 19.86 15.08 -3.07
CA GLY A 86 19.10 13.82 -3.08
C GLY A 86 19.10 12.93 -1.82
N GLN A 87 18.56 13.43 -0.69
CA GLN A 87 17.80 12.77 0.43
C GLN A 87 18.14 11.36 1.02
N PRO A 88 17.78 11.11 2.30
CA PRO A 88 18.64 10.42 3.28
C PRO A 88 18.41 8.91 3.41
N GLY A 89 19.48 8.21 3.76
CA GLY A 89 19.46 6.80 4.16
C GLY A 89 18.65 6.57 5.44
N TYR A 90 17.69 5.66 5.35
CA TYR A 90 16.99 5.14 6.52
C TYR A 90 17.83 4.02 7.15
N GLY A 91 18.17 4.24 8.42
CA GLY A 91 19.02 3.38 9.22
C GLY A 91 18.47 1.97 9.39
N ALA A 92 19.41 1.05 9.54
CA ALA A 92 19.15 -0.34 9.91
C ALA A 92 18.48 -0.39 11.30
N GLN A 93 17.30 -1.00 11.37
CA GLN A 93 16.68 -1.40 12.63
C GLN A 93 16.88 -2.92 12.77
N PRO A 94 17.54 -3.41 13.83
CA PRO A 94 17.70 -4.84 14.04
C PRO A 94 16.41 -5.42 14.66
N GLY A 95 15.61 -6.09 13.84
CA GLY A 95 14.36 -6.75 14.25
C GLY A 95 14.45 -8.26 14.10
N TYR A 96 14.23 -8.99 15.20
CA TYR A 96 14.27 -10.44 15.34
C TYR A 96 13.34 -11.18 14.34
N GLY A 97 13.86 -12.25 13.72
CA GLY A 97 13.06 -13.30 13.07
C GLY A 97 13.22 -13.36 11.55
N GLY A 98 14.24 -14.08 11.07
CA GLY A 98 14.47 -14.29 9.64
C GLY A 98 13.30 -15.02 8.97
N GLN A 99 12.71 -14.37 7.96
CA GLN A 99 11.83 -15.00 6.98
C GLN A 99 12.60 -15.21 5.67
N PRO A 100 12.35 -16.31 4.92
CA PRO A 100 13.05 -16.58 3.66
C PRO A 100 12.81 -15.44 2.67
N GLY A 101 13.90 -14.79 2.26
CA GLY A 101 13.88 -13.62 1.40
C GLY A 101 13.29 -13.92 0.03
N TYR A 102 12.24 -13.18 -0.32
CA TYR A 102 11.86 -12.90 -1.70
C TYR A 102 11.71 -11.37 -1.81
N GLY A 103 12.26 -10.81 -2.90
CA GLY A 103 12.60 -9.39 -3.01
C GLY A 103 11.44 -8.43 -2.78
N GLY A 104 11.74 -7.32 -2.09
CA GLY A 104 10.83 -6.20 -1.91
C GLY A 104 9.71 -6.42 -0.88
N GLN A 105 9.19 -5.32 -0.34
CA GLN A 105 7.92 -5.35 0.38
C GLN A 105 6.80 -5.77 -0.61
N PRO A 106 5.84 -6.62 -0.19
CA PRO A 106 4.72 -6.99 -1.04
C PRO A 106 3.95 -5.75 -1.52
N SER A 107 3.57 -5.76 -2.80
CA SER A 107 2.74 -4.71 -3.38
C SER A 107 1.34 -4.66 -2.73
N PRO A 108 0.63 -3.53 -2.83
CA PRO A 108 -0.74 -3.42 -2.31
C PRO A 108 -1.68 -4.52 -2.82
N ASP A 109 -1.59 -4.86 -4.11
CA ASP A 109 -2.41 -5.91 -4.74
C ASP A 109 -2.11 -7.29 -4.17
N GLU A 110 -0.83 -7.59 -3.91
CA GLU A 110 -0.43 -8.85 -3.28
C GLU A 110 -0.95 -8.94 -1.83
N LYS A 111 -0.87 -7.84 -1.07
CA LYS A 111 -1.44 -7.77 0.28
C LYS A 111 -2.94 -7.97 0.27
N GLN A 112 -3.64 -7.37 -0.68
CA GLN A 112 -5.09 -7.53 -0.84
C GLN A 112 -5.48 -8.97 -1.21
N MET A 113 -4.77 -9.61 -2.15
CA MET A 113 -5.03 -11.01 -2.51
C MET A 113 -4.75 -11.96 -1.34
N ALA A 114 -3.66 -11.76 -0.61
CA ALA A 114 -3.35 -12.52 0.58
C ALA A 114 -4.40 -12.32 1.69
N PHE A 115 -4.85 -11.08 1.91
CA PHE A 115 -5.94 -10.75 2.82
C PHE A 115 -7.21 -11.53 2.47
N PHE A 116 -7.60 -11.57 1.19
CA PHE A 116 -8.78 -12.32 0.74
C PHE A 116 -8.62 -13.83 0.86
N ALA A 117 -7.42 -14.38 0.66
CA ALA A 117 -7.18 -15.80 0.89
C ALA A 117 -7.49 -16.20 2.34
N HIS A 118 -7.07 -15.37 3.30
CA HIS A 118 -7.31 -15.62 4.72
C HIS A 118 -8.73 -15.32 5.16
N LEU A 119 -9.27 -14.14 4.80
CA LEU A 119 -10.62 -13.73 5.21
C LEU A 119 -11.68 -14.59 4.53
N GLY A 120 -11.56 -14.76 3.21
CA GLY A 120 -12.45 -15.61 2.43
C GLY A 120 -12.35 -17.07 2.85
N GLY A 121 -11.14 -17.55 3.15
CA GLY A 121 -10.95 -18.87 3.78
C GLY A 121 -11.72 -18.99 5.10
N GLY A 122 -11.55 -18.02 5.99
CA GLY A 122 -12.18 -18.01 7.32
C GLY A 122 -13.72 -18.08 7.28
N ILE A 123 -14.34 -17.41 6.31
CA ILE A 123 -15.81 -17.28 6.21
C ILE A 123 -16.42 -18.30 5.25
N LEU A 124 -15.84 -18.47 4.06
CA LEU A 124 -16.39 -19.24 2.93
C LEU A 124 -15.73 -20.62 2.78
N GLY A 125 -14.66 -20.90 3.52
CA GLY A 125 -13.97 -22.19 3.53
C GLY A 125 -12.84 -22.33 2.51
N TRP A 126 -12.37 -23.57 2.32
CA TRP A 126 -11.15 -23.92 1.58
C TRP A 126 -11.13 -23.51 0.09
N LEU A 127 -12.29 -23.30 -0.55
CA LEU A 127 -12.37 -22.97 -1.97
C LEU A 127 -11.70 -21.63 -2.29
N VAL A 128 -11.88 -20.62 -1.43
CA VAL A 128 -11.31 -19.28 -1.68
C VAL A 128 -9.78 -19.28 -1.72
N PRO A 129 -9.07 -19.77 -0.67
CA PRO A 129 -7.61 -19.83 -0.72
C PRO A 129 -7.10 -20.79 -1.81
N LEU A 130 -7.84 -21.85 -2.16
CA LEU A 130 -7.47 -22.71 -3.29
C LEU A 130 -7.49 -21.96 -4.62
N ILE A 131 -8.57 -21.23 -4.91
CA ILE A 131 -8.69 -20.46 -6.15
C ILE A 131 -7.59 -19.41 -6.21
N ILE A 132 -7.36 -18.67 -5.12
CA ILE A 132 -6.31 -17.65 -5.06
C ILE A 132 -4.92 -18.28 -5.24
N TRP A 133 -4.68 -19.44 -4.63
CA TRP A 133 -3.43 -20.18 -4.83
C TRP A 133 -3.26 -20.57 -6.30
N LEU A 134 -4.27 -21.15 -6.95
CA LEU A 134 -4.18 -21.58 -8.34
C LEU A 134 -3.86 -20.44 -9.32
N ILE A 135 -4.47 -19.26 -9.11
CA ILE A 135 -4.28 -18.12 -10.02
C ILE A 135 -3.00 -17.32 -9.72
N LYS A 136 -2.57 -17.23 -8.45
CA LYS A 136 -1.41 -16.41 -8.04
C LYS A 136 -0.12 -17.20 -7.77
N LYS A 137 -0.14 -18.54 -7.77
CA LYS A 137 1.02 -19.37 -7.39
C LYS A 137 2.29 -19.09 -8.21
N ASP A 138 2.16 -18.75 -9.49
CA ASP A 138 3.31 -18.51 -10.37
C ASP A 138 3.63 -17.02 -10.51
N GLU A 139 2.75 -16.14 -10.03
CA GLU A 139 2.88 -14.67 -10.16
C GLU A 139 3.53 -14.02 -8.93
N SER A 140 3.15 -14.47 -7.72
CA SER A 140 3.58 -13.84 -6.47
C SER A 140 4.00 -14.89 -5.44
N PRO A 141 5.29 -14.94 -5.07
CA PRO A 141 5.77 -15.80 -3.99
C PRO A 141 5.07 -15.50 -2.65
N PHE A 142 4.77 -14.22 -2.37
CA PHE A 142 4.08 -13.82 -1.15
C PHE A 142 2.64 -14.33 -1.11
N VAL A 143 1.85 -14.06 -2.16
CA VAL A 143 0.46 -14.53 -2.22
C VAL A 143 0.39 -16.05 -2.23
N ARG A 144 1.31 -16.71 -2.95
CA ARG A 144 1.42 -18.18 -2.95
C ARG A 144 1.56 -18.73 -1.54
N GLN A 145 2.47 -18.18 -0.73
CA GLN A 145 2.71 -18.65 0.63
C GLN A 145 1.50 -18.40 1.55
N GLN A 146 0.88 -17.22 1.45
CA GLN A 146 -0.32 -16.88 2.24
C GLN A 146 -1.52 -17.75 1.85
N ALA A 147 -1.74 -17.95 0.56
CA ALA A 147 -2.81 -18.81 0.05
C ALA A 147 -2.60 -20.28 0.43
N LEU A 148 -1.36 -20.80 0.38
CA LEU A 148 -1.04 -22.15 0.88
C LEU A 148 -1.29 -22.28 2.38
N ALA A 149 -0.86 -21.30 3.17
CA ALA A 149 -1.08 -21.31 4.62
C ALA A 149 -2.59 -21.33 4.95
N ALA A 150 -3.38 -20.47 4.28
CA ALA A 150 -4.84 -20.47 4.42
C ALA A 150 -5.47 -21.79 3.96
N LEU A 151 -5.04 -22.35 2.83
CA LEU A 151 -5.57 -23.60 2.29
C LEU A 151 -5.31 -24.76 3.26
N ASN A 152 -4.06 -24.93 3.71
CA ASN A 152 -3.68 -25.98 4.65
C ASN A 152 -4.44 -25.87 5.97
N PHE A 153 -4.64 -24.66 6.50
CA PHE A 153 -5.49 -24.42 7.66
C PHE A 153 -6.95 -24.83 7.41
N GLN A 154 -7.53 -24.43 6.26
CA GLN A 154 -8.90 -24.78 5.92
C GLN A 154 -9.11 -26.27 5.71
N LEU A 155 -8.09 -27.01 5.25
CA LEU A 155 -8.17 -28.47 5.17
C LEU A 155 -8.19 -29.12 6.56
N VAL A 156 -7.47 -28.58 7.55
CA VAL A 156 -7.59 -29.04 8.94
C VAL A 156 -9.00 -28.80 9.47
N LEU A 157 -9.57 -27.63 9.21
CA LEU A 157 -10.96 -27.33 9.59
C LEU A 157 -11.97 -28.21 8.87
N LEU A 158 -11.72 -28.57 7.61
CA LEU A 158 -12.58 -29.48 6.86
C LEU A 158 -12.68 -30.84 7.57
N ILE A 159 -11.56 -31.37 8.06
CA ILE A 159 -11.56 -32.60 8.87
C ILE A 159 -12.34 -32.39 10.17
N ALA A 160 -12.15 -31.26 10.86
CA ALA A 160 -12.91 -30.94 12.06
C ALA A 160 -14.42 -30.91 11.79
N TYR A 161 -14.86 -30.32 10.67
CA TYR A 161 -16.27 -30.32 10.27
C TYR A 161 -16.81 -31.71 9.95
N VAL A 162 -16.02 -32.58 9.32
CA VAL A 162 -16.41 -33.99 9.08
C VAL A 162 -16.63 -34.73 10.40
N ILE A 163 -15.70 -34.57 11.36
CA ILE A 163 -15.81 -35.17 12.70
C ILE A 163 -17.06 -34.62 13.41
N SER A 164 -17.25 -33.30 13.41
CA SER A 164 -18.44 -32.68 13.98
C SER A 164 -19.73 -33.18 13.33
N GLY A 165 -19.73 -33.40 12.01
CA GLY A 165 -20.86 -34.00 11.28
C GLY A 165 -21.23 -35.40 11.77
N VAL A 166 -20.24 -36.26 12.05
CA VAL A 166 -20.49 -37.58 12.67
C VAL A 166 -21.05 -37.41 14.09
N LEU A 167 -20.53 -36.45 14.87
CA LEU A 167 -21.01 -36.15 16.22
C LEU A 167 -22.41 -35.51 16.26
N MET A 168 -22.98 -35.06 15.14
CA MET A 168 -24.33 -34.48 15.13
C MET A 168 -25.41 -35.51 15.51
N VAL A 169 -25.15 -36.81 15.30
CA VAL A 169 -26.06 -37.90 15.70
C VAL A 169 -26.36 -37.86 17.20
N VAL A 170 -25.41 -37.39 18.02
CA VAL A 170 -25.55 -37.24 19.48
C VAL A 170 -25.74 -35.78 19.91
N LEU A 171 -26.15 -34.90 19.00
CA LEU A 171 -26.34 -33.44 19.17
C LEU A 171 -25.08 -32.62 19.53
N LEU A 172 -24.01 -33.24 20.03
CA LEU A 172 -22.73 -32.59 20.33
C LEU A 172 -22.04 -31.99 19.08
N GLY A 173 -22.33 -32.57 17.91
CA GLY A 173 -21.80 -32.09 16.63
C GLY A 173 -22.15 -30.64 16.31
N TYR A 174 -23.32 -30.15 16.71
CA TYR A 174 -23.72 -28.77 16.44
C TYR A 174 -22.84 -27.76 17.19
N LEU A 175 -22.53 -28.05 18.47
CA LEU A 175 -21.68 -27.21 19.29
C LEU A 175 -20.24 -27.19 18.76
N THR A 176 -19.70 -28.36 18.45
CA THR A 176 -18.32 -28.49 17.93
C THR A 176 -18.17 -27.89 16.54
N TRP A 177 -19.18 -28.01 15.68
CA TRP A 177 -19.22 -27.36 14.36
C TRP A 177 -19.22 -25.84 14.50
N LEU A 178 -20.08 -25.27 15.36
CA LEU A 178 -20.14 -23.82 15.57
C LEU A 178 -18.85 -23.27 16.17
N ALA A 179 -18.26 -23.98 17.13
CA ALA A 179 -16.97 -23.61 17.73
C ALA A 179 -15.85 -23.61 16.68
N ALA A 180 -15.78 -24.63 15.82
CA ALA A 180 -14.81 -24.69 14.72
C ALA A 180 -15.01 -23.55 13.71
N TRP A 181 -16.25 -23.18 13.42
CA TRP A 181 -16.56 -22.07 12.53
C TRP A 181 -16.16 -20.71 13.10
N ILE A 182 -16.43 -20.45 14.38
CA ILE A 182 -15.96 -19.23 15.06
C ILE A 182 -14.43 -19.18 15.07
N PHE A 183 -13.78 -20.31 15.40
CA PHE A 183 -12.32 -20.42 15.38
C PHE A 183 -11.75 -20.14 13.98
N SER A 184 -12.39 -20.65 12.92
CA SER A 184 -12.03 -20.37 11.53
C SER A 184 -12.00 -18.88 11.23
N ILE A 185 -13.05 -18.15 11.63
CA ILE A 185 -13.16 -16.71 11.41
C ILE A 185 -12.08 -15.94 12.17
N VAL A 186 -11.90 -16.25 13.46
CA VAL A 186 -10.92 -15.56 14.31
C VAL A 186 -9.49 -15.74 13.77
N MET A 187 -9.15 -16.96 13.37
CA MET A 187 -7.84 -17.25 12.79
C MET A 187 -7.69 -16.63 11.38
N GLY A 188 -8.74 -16.67 10.56
CA GLY A 188 -8.77 -16.00 9.26
C GLY A 188 -8.57 -14.49 9.37
N LEU A 189 -9.19 -13.83 10.36
CA LEU A 189 -9.04 -12.39 10.59
C LEU A 189 -7.61 -12.02 11.05
N GLN A 190 -7.03 -12.77 11.98
CA GLN A 190 -5.65 -12.53 12.43
C GLN A 190 -4.65 -12.69 11.28
N ALA A 191 -4.83 -13.73 10.47
CA ALA A 191 -3.99 -13.97 9.31
C ALA A 191 -4.17 -12.90 8.22
N ALA A 192 -5.41 -12.46 7.99
CA ALA A 192 -5.70 -11.38 7.06
C ALA A 192 -5.08 -10.05 7.51
N GLN A 193 -5.11 -9.74 8.81
CA GLN A 193 -4.45 -8.55 9.36
C GLN A 193 -2.93 -8.60 9.19
N ALA A 194 -2.30 -9.76 9.41
CA ALA A 194 -0.87 -9.96 9.14
C ALA A 194 -0.54 -9.82 7.65
N ALA A 195 -1.36 -10.40 6.77
CA ALA A 195 -1.22 -10.25 5.31
C ALA A 195 -1.27 -8.77 4.87
N ASN A 196 -2.18 -7.98 5.44
CA ASN A 196 -2.26 -6.53 5.20
C ASN A 196 -1.00 -5.77 5.64
N ARG A 197 -0.27 -6.26 6.66
CA ARG A 197 1.04 -5.71 7.05
C ARG A 197 2.18 -6.21 6.16
N GLY A 198 1.93 -7.17 5.27
CA GLY A 198 2.96 -7.84 4.49
C GLY A 198 3.75 -8.88 5.30
N GLU A 199 3.21 -9.33 6.42
CA GLU A 199 3.82 -10.34 7.28
C GLU A 199 3.27 -11.72 6.92
N LEU A 200 4.13 -12.74 6.92
CA LEU A 200 3.65 -14.12 6.80
C LEU A 200 3.03 -14.57 8.13
N PHE A 201 1.73 -14.88 8.09
CA PHE A 201 1.05 -15.52 9.21
C PHE A 201 1.26 -17.03 9.23
N LYS A 202 1.70 -17.57 10.36
CA LYS A 202 1.73 -19.02 10.61
C LYS A 202 0.56 -19.41 11.50
N TYR A 203 -0.33 -20.24 10.99
CA TYR A 203 -1.43 -20.77 11.79
C TYR A 203 -0.89 -21.65 12.94
N PRO A 204 -1.48 -21.57 14.16
CA PRO A 204 -1.10 -22.41 15.29
C PRO A 204 -1.34 -23.89 15.01
N ILE A 205 -2.33 -24.20 14.17
CA ILE A 205 -2.68 -25.55 13.74
C ILE A 205 -2.74 -25.54 12.21
N SER A 206 -1.72 -26.07 11.55
CA SER A 206 -1.71 -26.30 10.10
C SER A 206 -0.81 -27.49 9.77
N VAL A 207 -1.15 -28.21 8.70
CA VAL A 207 -0.34 -29.30 8.16
C VAL A 207 0.01 -28.97 6.71
N ASP A 208 1.28 -29.10 6.33
CA ASP A 208 1.76 -28.75 5.00
C ASP A 208 1.46 -29.85 3.96
N TRP A 209 0.17 -30.05 3.66
CA TRP A 209 -0.28 -31.01 2.66
C TRP A 209 -0.08 -30.53 1.23
N VAL A 210 -0.38 -29.25 0.98
CA VAL A 210 -0.17 -28.62 -0.34
C VAL A 210 1.12 -27.81 -0.30
N LYS A 211 1.96 -27.93 -1.35
CA LYS A 211 3.31 -27.36 -1.43
C LYS A 211 3.53 -26.49 -2.65
#